data_AF-A0A6I1HTD5-F1
#
_entry.id   AF-A0A6I1HTD5-F1
#
_cell.length_a   1.000
_cell.length_b   1.000
_cell.length_c   1.000
_cell.angle_alpha   90.00
_cell.angle_beta   90.00
_cell.angle_gamma   90.00
#
_symmetry.space_group_name_H-M   'P 1'
#
loop_
_entity.id
_entity.type
_entity.pdbx_description
1 polymer ?
#
loop_
_entity_poly.entity_id
_entity_poly.type
_entity_poly.pdbx_seq_one_letter_code
_entity_poly.pdbx_strand_id
1 'polypeptide(L)'
;MATQFNIHYNVSDDELQGKNVLVFLKPQNPQRNYQIHAWQVLNGTAGATEKFSYDDSITTDVTWLGAQDAKISSQRQSIVPGQLLKAVSPVGLSPELQPASAALAQSKLTPQQCGVINHTNPYIQFVSNWYVNGKPVVSMPYVDASMTVSFEYLPNFYFMVATPPMVGQTYIVQNFSDMTHYTVPVTATEVDVTVNRKQGLWDFDFSAR
;
A
#
# COMPACT_ATOMS: atom_id res chain seq x y z
N MET A 1 0.28 -8.95 -15.72
CA MET A 1 -0.54 -10.18 -15.63
C MET A 1 -1.08 -10.19 -14.21
N ALA A 2 -2.39 -10.35 -14.02
CA ALA A 2 -2.97 -10.29 -12.69
C ALA A 2 -2.89 -11.68 -12.02
N THR A 3 -2.49 -11.72 -10.76
CA THR A 3 -2.55 -12.93 -9.91
C THR A 3 -3.85 -12.90 -9.12
N GLN A 4 -4.64 -13.97 -9.17
CA GLN A 4 -5.84 -14.12 -8.34
C GLN A 4 -5.49 -14.81 -7.03
N PHE A 5 -5.97 -14.30 -5.91
CA PHE A 5 -5.92 -14.97 -4.62
C PHE A 5 -7.30 -15.52 -4.27
N ASN A 6 -7.37 -16.78 -3.88
CA ASN A 6 -8.57 -17.41 -3.30
C ASN A 6 -8.31 -17.72 -1.83
N ILE A 7 -9.11 -17.15 -0.95
CA ILE A 7 -8.95 -17.25 0.50
C ILE A 7 -10.02 -18.20 1.01
N HIS A 8 -9.61 -19.41 1.37
CA HIS A 8 -10.45 -20.47 1.91
C HIS A 8 -10.46 -20.38 3.45
N TYR A 9 -11.64 -20.17 4.03
CA TYR A 9 -11.80 -20.06 5.48
C TYR A 9 -12.06 -21.44 6.10
N ASN A 10 -11.01 -22.16 6.43
CA ASN A 10 -11.09 -23.47 7.08
C ASN A 10 -11.10 -23.34 8.61
N VAL A 11 -12.12 -22.67 9.11
CA VAL A 11 -12.35 -22.35 10.52
C VAL A 11 -13.85 -22.31 10.80
N SER A 12 -14.25 -22.41 12.06
CA SER A 12 -15.67 -22.31 12.45
C SER A 12 -16.12 -20.86 12.67
N ASP A 13 -17.44 -20.62 12.65
CA ASP A 13 -18.03 -19.27 12.74
C ASP A 13 -17.65 -18.52 14.03
N ASP A 14 -17.54 -19.25 15.15
CA ASP A 14 -17.14 -18.71 16.45
C ASP A 14 -15.67 -18.25 16.48
N GLU A 15 -14.80 -18.85 15.66
CA GLU A 15 -13.38 -18.48 15.62
C GLU A 15 -13.11 -17.16 14.88
N LEU A 16 -13.93 -16.85 13.86
CA LEU A 16 -13.84 -15.64 13.04
C LEU A 16 -14.67 -14.47 13.57
N GLN A 17 -15.51 -14.66 14.59
CA GLN A 17 -16.45 -13.64 15.03
C GLN A 17 -15.76 -12.29 15.35
N GLY A 18 -16.14 -11.25 14.60
CA GLY A 18 -15.60 -9.89 14.76
C GLY A 18 -14.16 -9.71 14.25
N LYS A 19 -13.64 -10.66 13.47
CA LYS A 19 -12.29 -10.63 12.89
C LYS A 19 -12.35 -10.75 11.37
N ASN A 20 -11.38 -10.12 10.72
CA ASN A 20 -11.19 -10.12 9.29
C ASN A 20 -9.78 -10.64 8.98
N VAL A 21 -9.60 -11.19 7.77
CA VAL A 21 -8.27 -11.38 7.22
C VAL A 21 -7.82 -10.07 6.62
N LEU A 22 -6.70 -9.56 7.12
CA LEU A 22 -6.06 -8.34 6.64
C LEU A 22 -4.82 -8.72 5.83
N VAL A 23 -4.71 -8.17 4.63
CA VAL A 23 -3.55 -8.36 3.77
C VAL A 23 -2.85 -7.03 3.61
N PHE A 24 -1.55 -7.01 3.87
CA PHE A 24 -0.72 -5.82 3.73
C PHE A 24 0.30 -6.01 2.62
N LEU A 25 0.53 -4.91 1.91
CA LEU A 25 1.73 -4.70 1.11
C LEU A 25 2.63 -3.73 1.87
N LYS A 26 3.94 -3.94 1.82
CA LYS A 26 4.91 -3.07 2.51
C LYS A 26 5.92 -2.50 1.52
N PRO A 27 6.33 -1.23 1.69
CA PRO A 27 7.54 -0.74 1.05
C PRO A 27 8.76 -1.49 1.63
N GLN A 28 9.85 -1.59 0.89
CA GLN A 28 11.05 -2.32 1.35
C GLN A 28 11.71 -1.70 2.60
N ASN A 29 11.68 -0.37 2.72
CA ASN A 29 12.34 0.35 3.81
C ASN A 29 11.39 1.35 4.51
N PRO A 30 10.36 0.86 5.23
CA PRO A 30 9.39 1.73 5.86
C PRO A 30 10.02 2.54 7.01
N GLN A 31 9.74 3.84 7.05
CA GLN A 31 10.13 4.71 8.17
C GLN A 31 9.09 4.64 9.30
N ARG A 32 9.48 5.02 10.52
CA ARG A 32 8.59 4.93 11.70
C ARG A 32 7.33 5.77 11.60
N ASN A 33 7.39 6.89 10.88
CA ASN A 33 6.27 7.81 10.66
C ASN A 33 5.40 7.43 9.45
N TYR A 34 5.74 6.35 8.72
CA TYR A 34 4.91 5.89 7.63
C TYR A 34 3.63 5.26 8.16
N GLN A 35 2.54 5.57 7.49
CA GLN A 35 1.21 5.09 7.80
C GLN A 35 0.88 3.96 6.83
N ILE A 36 1.05 2.72 7.26
CA ILE A 36 0.80 1.54 6.41
C ILE A 36 -0.69 1.20 6.46
N HIS A 37 -1.29 0.92 5.30
CA HIS A 37 -2.70 0.60 5.16
C HIS A 37 -2.91 -0.90 4.98
N ALA A 38 -4.02 -1.43 5.50
CA ALA A 38 -4.48 -2.75 5.14
C ALA A 38 -4.91 -2.73 3.66
N TRP A 39 -4.09 -3.30 2.79
CA TRP A 39 -4.27 -3.29 1.36
C TRP A 39 -5.51 -4.10 0.92
N GLN A 40 -5.79 -5.20 1.62
CA GLN A 40 -7.07 -5.91 1.55
C GLN A 40 -7.65 -6.10 2.93
N VAL A 41 -8.96 -5.97 3.03
CA VAL A 41 -9.75 -6.31 4.20
C VAL A 41 -10.80 -7.31 3.73
N LEU A 42 -10.66 -8.55 4.17
CA LEU A 42 -11.50 -9.66 3.77
C LEU A 42 -12.37 -10.04 4.97
N ASN A 43 -13.68 -9.97 4.78
CA ASN A 43 -14.60 -10.11 5.90
C ASN A 43 -14.64 -11.54 6.42
N GLY A 44 -14.45 -12.51 5.53
CA GLY A 44 -14.48 -13.91 5.87
C GLY A 44 -15.83 -14.42 6.33
N THR A 45 -16.12 -15.65 5.97
CA THR A 45 -17.27 -16.41 6.46
C THR A 45 -16.81 -17.84 6.57
N ALA A 46 -17.11 -18.52 7.68
CA ALA A 46 -16.65 -19.88 7.89
C ALA A 46 -17.04 -20.79 6.73
N GLY A 47 -16.09 -21.61 6.26
CA GLY A 47 -16.26 -22.51 5.13
C GLY A 47 -16.40 -21.84 3.75
N ALA A 48 -16.42 -20.51 3.68
CA ALA A 48 -16.53 -19.79 2.41
C ALA A 48 -15.18 -19.62 1.71
N THR A 49 -15.24 -19.13 0.47
CA THR A 49 -14.06 -18.66 -0.27
C THR A 49 -14.27 -17.22 -0.70
N GLU A 50 -13.33 -16.34 -0.35
CA GLU A 50 -13.30 -14.95 -0.80
C GLU A 50 -12.15 -14.75 -1.78
N LYS A 51 -12.26 -13.80 -2.71
CA LYS A 51 -11.27 -13.61 -3.77
C LYS A 51 -10.84 -12.17 -3.88
N PHE A 52 -9.57 -11.96 -4.20
CA PHE A 52 -9.07 -10.66 -4.65
C PHE A 52 -8.04 -10.84 -5.75
N SER A 53 -7.88 -9.81 -6.59
CA SER A 53 -6.87 -9.79 -7.64
C SER A 53 -5.71 -8.87 -7.25
N TYR A 54 -4.53 -9.24 -7.70
CA TYR A 54 -3.31 -8.46 -7.59
C TYR A 54 -2.76 -8.17 -8.98
N ASP A 55 -2.43 -6.91 -9.22
CA ASP A 55 -1.54 -6.49 -10.29
C ASP A 55 -0.55 -5.47 -9.73
N ASP A 56 0.57 -5.31 -10.44
CA ASP A 56 1.69 -4.48 -10.04
C ASP A 56 1.53 -3.01 -10.45
N SER A 57 0.31 -2.55 -10.77
CA SER A 57 0.09 -1.14 -11.11
C SER A 57 0.31 -0.26 -9.89
N ILE A 58 1.36 0.56 -9.93
CA ILE A 58 1.65 1.55 -8.91
C ILE A 58 1.05 2.89 -9.32
N THR A 59 0.35 3.52 -8.39
CA THR A 59 -0.18 4.87 -8.56
C THR A 59 0.06 5.69 -7.30
N THR A 60 0.13 7.01 -7.44
CA THR A 60 0.34 7.92 -6.32
C THR A 60 -0.45 9.21 -6.50
N ASP A 61 -0.89 9.78 -5.38
CA ASP A 61 -1.39 11.14 -5.27
C ASP A 61 -0.73 11.83 -4.07
N VAL A 62 -0.87 13.15 -4.00
CA VAL A 62 -0.42 13.92 -2.83
C VAL A 62 -1.61 14.57 -2.15
N THR A 63 -1.63 14.56 -0.83
CA THR A 63 -2.65 15.22 0.01
C THR A 63 -2.01 16.35 0.80
N TRP A 64 -2.66 17.51 0.83
CA TRP A 64 -2.26 18.66 1.64
C TRP A 64 -3.46 19.25 2.37
N LEU A 65 -3.19 20.17 3.31
CA LEU A 65 -4.22 20.96 3.97
C LEU A 65 -4.49 22.23 3.16
N GLY A 66 -5.72 22.36 2.67
CA GLY A 66 -6.22 23.56 2.02
C GLY A 66 -6.77 24.57 3.02
N ALA A 67 -7.58 25.52 2.52
CA ALA A 67 -8.28 26.47 3.38
C ALA A 67 -9.17 25.73 4.41
N GLN A 68 -9.24 26.26 5.64
CA GLN A 68 -10.03 25.70 6.75
C GLN A 68 -9.65 24.25 7.11
N ASP A 69 -8.39 23.88 6.93
CA ASP A 69 -7.86 22.54 7.22
C ASP A 69 -8.54 21.40 6.43
N ALA A 70 -9.19 21.73 5.31
CA ALA A 70 -9.75 20.74 4.42
C ALA A 70 -8.64 19.91 3.77
N LYS A 71 -8.71 18.58 3.88
CA LYS A 71 -7.79 17.68 3.16
C LYS A 71 -8.15 17.68 1.68
N ILE A 72 -7.20 18.11 0.84
CA ILE A 72 -7.34 18.12 -0.61
C ILE A 72 -6.28 17.18 -1.19
N SER A 73 -6.64 16.42 -2.22
CA SER A 73 -5.72 15.54 -2.93
C SER A 73 -5.55 15.96 -4.39
N SER A 74 -4.37 15.74 -4.94
CA SER A 74 -4.12 15.87 -6.37
C SER A 74 -4.85 14.78 -7.14
N GLN A 75 -4.89 14.92 -8.47
CA GLN A 75 -5.19 13.78 -9.31
C GLN A 75 -4.16 12.66 -9.08
N ARG A 76 -4.63 11.42 -9.12
CA ARG A 76 -3.79 10.24 -9.01
C ARG A 76 -3.08 9.97 -10.32
N GLN A 77 -1.79 9.70 -10.25
CA GLN A 77 -0.93 9.43 -11.40
C GLN A 77 -0.38 8.01 -11.34
N SER A 78 -0.32 7.35 -12.49
CA SER A 78 0.44 6.10 -12.63
C SER A 78 1.93 6.40 -12.67
N ILE A 79 2.71 5.52 -12.06
CA ILE A 79 4.15 5.65 -11.97
C ILE A 79 4.76 4.25 -11.97
N VAL A 80 5.91 4.08 -12.61
CA VAL A 80 6.65 2.81 -12.63
C VAL A 80 8.04 2.99 -12.04
N PRO A 81 8.71 1.91 -11.60
CA PRO A 81 10.11 1.98 -11.15
C PRO A 81 11.02 2.72 -12.14
N GLY A 82 11.93 3.53 -11.60
CA GLY A 82 12.79 4.46 -12.34
C GLY A 82 12.17 5.82 -12.65
N GLN A 83 10.88 6.03 -12.38
CA GLN A 83 10.22 7.32 -12.61
C GLN A 83 10.12 8.18 -11.34
N LEU A 84 10.23 9.49 -11.54
CA LEU A 84 10.04 10.50 -10.52
C LEU A 84 8.94 11.46 -10.97
N LEU A 85 7.97 11.73 -10.11
CA LEU A 85 7.01 12.81 -10.27
C LEU A 85 7.45 14.01 -9.42
N LYS A 86 7.21 15.21 -9.92
CA LYS A 86 7.33 16.47 -9.17
C LYS A 86 5.93 16.95 -8.80
N ALA A 87 5.73 17.24 -7.52
CA ALA A 87 4.57 18.01 -7.08
C ALA A 87 4.89 19.50 -7.32
N VAL A 88 4.09 20.16 -8.15
CA VAL A 88 4.23 21.58 -8.48
C VAL A 88 2.91 22.30 -8.19
N SER A 89 2.96 23.59 -7.86
CA SER A 89 1.76 24.41 -7.64
C SER A 89 1.77 25.59 -8.62
N PRO A 90 1.30 25.40 -9.86
CA PRO A 90 1.34 26.46 -10.85
C PRO A 90 0.54 27.67 -10.34
N VAL A 91 1.18 28.86 -10.30
CA VAL A 91 0.50 30.13 -9.98
C VAL A 91 -0.19 30.15 -8.59
N GLY A 92 0.32 29.40 -7.62
CA GLY A 92 -0.29 29.34 -6.28
C GLY A 92 -1.55 28.50 -6.16
N LEU A 93 -1.86 27.70 -7.18
CA LEU A 93 -2.98 26.75 -7.19
C LEU A 93 -2.64 25.45 -6.44
N SER A 94 -3.63 24.55 -6.38
CA SER A 94 -3.49 23.22 -5.81
C SER A 94 -2.32 22.45 -6.42
N PRO A 95 -1.49 21.75 -5.62
CA PRO A 95 -0.46 20.86 -6.10
C PRO A 95 -0.95 19.86 -7.15
N GLU A 96 -0.17 19.74 -8.22
CA GLU A 96 -0.34 18.77 -9.29
C GLU A 96 0.93 17.95 -9.44
N LEU A 97 0.75 16.67 -9.79
CA LEU A 97 1.85 15.76 -10.08
C LEU A 97 2.17 15.80 -11.57
N GLN A 98 3.44 16.07 -11.89
CA GLN A 98 3.96 16.08 -13.25
C GLN A 98 5.21 15.20 -13.34
N PRO A 99 5.53 14.61 -14.50
CA PRO A 99 6.81 13.93 -14.69
C PRO A 99 8.01 14.87 -14.44
N ALA A 100 8.99 14.38 -13.69
CA ALA A 100 10.32 14.99 -13.60
C ALA A 100 11.19 14.55 -14.78
N SER A 101 12.33 15.22 -14.99
CA SER A 101 13.29 14.79 -16.01
C SER A 101 13.92 13.44 -15.64
N ALA A 102 14.24 12.62 -16.64
CA ALA A 102 14.92 11.34 -16.43
C ALA A 102 16.26 11.50 -15.68
N ALA A 103 17.01 12.57 -15.98
CA ALA A 103 18.25 12.89 -15.28
C ALA A 103 18.02 13.16 -13.79
N LEU A 104 16.95 13.89 -13.43
CA LEU A 104 16.62 14.13 -12.02
C LEU A 104 16.20 12.82 -11.34
N ALA A 105 15.38 12.00 -12.00
CA ALA A 105 14.97 10.69 -11.49
C ALA A 105 16.18 9.79 -11.18
N GLN A 106 17.13 9.67 -12.12
CA GLN A 106 18.36 8.89 -11.96
C GLN A 106 19.26 9.41 -10.83
N SER A 107 19.25 10.71 -10.56
CA SER A 107 20.03 11.30 -9.47
C SER A 107 19.42 11.08 -8.08
N LYS A 108 18.13 10.71 -8.00
CA LYS A 108 17.36 10.62 -6.75
C LYS A 108 16.91 9.21 -6.39
N LEU A 109 16.77 8.33 -7.38
CA LEU A 109 16.14 7.02 -7.24
C LEU A 109 17.09 5.92 -7.69
N THR A 110 16.97 4.75 -7.06
CA THR A 110 17.46 3.50 -7.65
C THR A 110 16.54 3.06 -8.79
N PRO A 111 16.97 2.19 -9.72
CA PRO A 111 16.10 1.68 -10.79
C PRO A 111 14.85 0.93 -10.29
N GLN A 112 14.88 0.43 -9.06
CA GLN A 112 13.77 -0.29 -8.41
C GLN A 112 12.78 0.65 -7.71
N GLN A 113 13.13 1.94 -7.58
CA GLN A 113 12.33 2.94 -6.90
C GLN A 113 11.55 3.81 -7.88
N CYS A 114 10.34 4.16 -7.49
CA CYS A 114 9.64 5.31 -8.04
C CYS A 114 9.52 6.37 -6.94
N GLY A 115 9.22 7.63 -7.28
CA GLY A 115 9.17 8.66 -6.25
C GLY A 115 8.37 9.90 -6.58
N VAL A 116 8.18 10.73 -5.54
CA VAL A 116 7.61 12.07 -5.63
C VAL A 116 8.58 13.06 -4.97
N ILE A 117 8.90 14.15 -5.67
CA ILE A 117 9.68 15.27 -5.14
C ILE A 117 8.81 16.52 -4.97
N ASN A 118 8.95 17.23 -3.84
CA ASN A 118 8.21 18.47 -3.61
C ASN A 118 8.90 19.67 -4.28
N HIS A 119 8.33 20.15 -5.38
CA HIS A 119 8.72 21.37 -6.09
C HIS A 119 7.58 22.39 -6.11
N THR A 120 6.74 22.40 -5.07
CA THR A 120 5.68 23.40 -4.95
C THR A 120 6.28 24.79 -4.74
N ASN A 121 5.67 25.78 -5.40
CA ASN A 121 5.99 27.20 -5.26
C ASN A 121 4.69 28.02 -5.42
N PRO A 122 4.17 28.65 -4.35
CA PRO A 122 4.73 28.71 -3.00
C PRO A 122 4.79 27.31 -2.36
N TYR A 123 5.67 27.18 -1.36
CA TYR A 123 5.87 25.92 -0.67
C TYR A 123 4.59 25.42 0.01
N ILE A 124 4.29 24.13 -0.21
CA ILE A 124 3.22 23.39 0.42
C ILE A 124 3.80 22.06 0.91
N GLN A 125 3.73 21.81 2.22
CA GLN A 125 4.00 20.49 2.78
C GLN A 125 2.84 19.54 2.45
N PHE A 126 3.15 18.31 2.08
CA PHE A 126 2.12 17.31 1.75
C PHE A 126 2.46 15.91 2.29
N VAL A 127 1.47 15.03 2.16
CA VAL A 127 1.57 13.58 2.35
C VAL A 127 1.59 12.94 0.96
N SER A 128 2.54 12.06 0.69
CA SER A 128 2.53 11.24 -0.53
C SER A 128 1.81 9.93 -0.25
N ASN A 129 0.73 9.65 -0.97
CA ASN A 129 -0.02 8.42 -0.81
C ASN A 129 0.30 7.46 -1.96
N TRP A 130 0.55 6.21 -1.62
CA TRP A 130 0.93 5.17 -2.55
C TRP A 130 -0.12 4.08 -2.60
N TYR A 131 -0.41 3.65 -3.81
CA TYR A 131 -1.45 2.67 -4.11
C TYR A 131 -0.88 1.59 -5.03
N VAL A 132 -1.34 0.37 -4.83
CA VAL A 132 -1.06 -0.78 -5.70
C VAL A 132 -2.41 -1.39 -6.09
N ASN A 133 -2.64 -1.62 -7.38
CA ASN A 133 -3.94 -2.06 -7.90
C ASN A 133 -5.10 -1.19 -7.36
N GLY A 134 -4.91 0.13 -7.40
CA GLY A 134 -5.89 1.13 -6.95
C GLY A 134 -6.15 1.20 -5.43
N LYS A 135 -5.58 0.30 -4.62
CA LYS A 135 -5.80 0.24 -3.16
C LYS A 135 -4.62 0.84 -2.38
N PRO A 136 -4.87 1.53 -1.26
CA PRO A 136 -3.83 2.21 -0.49
C PRO A 136 -2.85 1.21 0.13
N VAL A 137 -1.58 1.57 0.12
CA VAL A 137 -0.48 0.78 0.70
C VAL A 137 0.21 1.56 1.81
N VAL A 138 0.64 2.79 1.53
CA VAL A 138 1.34 3.63 2.51
C VAL A 138 1.10 5.10 2.25
N SER A 139 0.90 5.86 3.32
CA SER A 139 0.97 7.32 3.33
C SER A 139 2.26 7.78 3.99
N MET A 140 3.03 8.59 3.29
CA MET A 140 4.33 9.11 3.72
C MET A 140 4.18 10.61 4.04
N PRO A 141 4.06 10.99 5.32
CA PRO A 141 3.79 12.38 5.70
C PRO A 141 5.05 13.26 5.69
N TYR A 142 4.83 14.57 5.83
CA TYR A 142 5.87 15.59 6.02
C TYR A 142 6.85 15.71 4.85
N VAL A 143 6.35 15.62 3.62
CA VAL A 143 7.19 15.81 2.43
C VAL A 143 7.53 17.29 2.27
N ASP A 144 8.73 17.65 2.71
CA ASP A 144 9.22 19.02 2.75
C ASP A 144 9.78 19.53 1.40
N ALA A 145 10.11 20.81 1.30
CA ALA A 145 10.61 21.44 0.07
C ALA A 145 11.85 20.71 -0.45
N SER A 146 11.86 20.36 -1.74
CA SER A 146 12.91 19.57 -2.40
C SER A 146 13.16 18.18 -1.80
N MET A 147 12.34 17.74 -0.84
CA MET A 147 12.39 16.37 -0.32
C MET A 147 11.83 15.41 -1.37
N THR A 148 12.55 14.31 -1.58
CA THR A 148 12.07 13.18 -2.38
C THR A 148 11.63 12.08 -1.45
N VAL A 149 10.42 11.58 -1.64
CA VAL A 149 9.97 10.31 -1.07
C VAL A 149 9.98 9.25 -2.16
N SER A 150 10.56 8.10 -1.85
CA SER A 150 10.62 6.97 -2.76
C SER A 150 9.76 5.81 -2.26
N PHE A 151 9.17 5.11 -3.21
CA PHE A 151 8.45 3.87 -3.00
C PHE A 151 9.17 2.77 -3.78
N GLU A 152 9.67 1.80 -3.02
CA GLU A 152 10.27 0.58 -3.54
C GLU A 152 9.40 -0.58 -3.12
N TYR A 153 8.87 -1.29 -4.12
CA TYR A 153 7.95 -2.38 -3.90
C TYR A 153 8.48 -3.66 -4.53
N LEU A 154 8.74 -4.64 -3.68
CA LEU A 154 8.84 -6.04 -4.08
C LEU A 154 7.58 -6.73 -3.51
N PRO A 155 6.77 -7.39 -4.35
CA PRO A 155 5.48 -7.93 -3.94
C PRO A 155 5.60 -9.02 -2.88
N ASN A 156 5.50 -8.58 -1.64
CA ASN A 156 5.43 -9.39 -0.44
C ASN A 156 4.09 -9.13 0.22
N PHE A 157 3.35 -10.20 0.46
CA PHE A 157 2.04 -10.15 1.07
C PHE A 157 2.19 -10.56 2.52
N TYR A 158 1.58 -9.80 3.42
CA TYR A 158 1.59 -10.09 4.85
C TYR A 158 0.16 -10.27 5.31
N PHE A 159 -0.17 -11.46 5.75
CA PHE A 159 -1.50 -11.86 6.18
C PHE A 159 -1.59 -11.87 7.69
N MET A 160 -2.72 -11.40 8.23
CA MET A 160 -3.08 -11.62 9.64
C MET A 160 -4.58 -11.68 9.80
N VAL A 161 -5.02 -12.29 10.91
CA VAL A 161 -6.42 -12.23 11.34
C VAL A 161 -6.53 -11.26 12.52
N ALA A 162 -7.27 -10.18 12.34
CA ALA A 162 -7.42 -9.14 13.36
C ALA A 162 -8.81 -8.51 13.31
N THR A 163 -9.16 -7.70 14.32
CA THR A 163 -10.35 -6.85 14.22
C THR A 163 -10.20 -5.90 13.02
N PRO A 164 -11.27 -5.66 12.25
CA PRO A 164 -11.22 -4.77 11.11
C PRO A 164 -10.74 -3.37 11.54
N PRO A 165 -9.88 -2.72 10.75
CA PRO A 165 -9.48 -1.35 11.04
C PRO A 165 -10.70 -0.42 11.01
N MET A 166 -10.74 0.55 11.91
CA MET A 166 -11.66 1.69 11.75
C MET A 166 -11.32 2.42 10.44
N VAL A 167 -12.31 3.04 9.81
CA VAL A 167 -12.11 3.77 8.54
C VAL A 167 -10.98 4.80 8.72
N GLY A 168 -9.95 4.70 7.87
CA GLY A 168 -8.77 5.59 7.92
C GLY A 168 -7.73 5.25 8.97
N GLN A 169 -7.87 4.12 9.69
CA GLN A 169 -6.86 3.63 10.61
C GLN A 169 -5.65 3.10 9.84
N THR A 170 -4.46 3.42 10.35
CA THR A 170 -3.18 3.04 9.76
C THR A 170 -2.34 2.29 10.79
N TYR A 171 -1.42 1.48 10.30
CA TYR A 171 -0.55 0.63 11.10
C TYR A 171 0.88 1.18 11.04
N ILE A 172 1.56 1.16 12.18
CA ILE A 172 2.99 1.47 12.27
C ILE A 172 3.79 0.18 12.27
N VAL A 173 5.07 0.23 11.86
CA VAL A 173 5.97 -0.93 11.68
C VAL A 173 6.03 -1.88 12.90
N GLN A 174 5.74 -1.39 14.10
CA GLN A 174 5.69 -2.20 15.32
C GLN A 174 4.49 -3.16 15.40
N ASN A 175 3.40 -2.90 14.67
CA ASN A 175 2.18 -3.72 14.70
C ASN A 175 2.29 -5.01 13.87
N PHE A 176 3.48 -5.30 13.31
CA PHE A 176 3.67 -6.29 12.25
C PHE A 176 4.39 -7.58 12.71
N SER A 177 4.70 -7.75 14.00
CA SER A 177 5.44 -8.91 14.50
C SER A 177 4.74 -10.25 14.26
N ASP A 178 3.41 -10.24 14.17
CA ASP A 178 2.59 -11.46 14.19
C ASP A 178 1.99 -11.80 12.81
N MET A 179 2.51 -11.21 11.74
CA MET A 179 1.99 -11.45 10.37
C MET A 179 2.68 -12.61 9.68
N THR A 180 1.91 -13.37 8.88
CA THR A 180 2.44 -14.41 8.00
C THR A 180 2.88 -13.81 6.67
N HIS A 181 4.16 -13.94 6.35
CA HIS A 181 4.75 -13.45 5.11
C HIS A 181 4.60 -14.47 3.98
N TYR A 182 4.26 -13.98 2.79
CA TYR A 182 4.19 -14.77 1.57
C TYR A 182 4.77 -14.00 0.39
N THR A 183 5.66 -14.66 -0.36
CA THR A 183 6.23 -14.15 -1.61
C THR A 183 5.60 -14.89 -2.78
N VAL A 184 4.89 -14.17 -3.65
CA VAL A 184 4.24 -14.77 -4.81
C VAL A 184 5.31 -15.18 -5.83
N PRO A 185 5.32 -16.43 -6.32
CA PRO A 185 6.16 -16.82 -7.44
C PRO A 185 5.82 -15.98 -8.68
N VAL A 186 6.82 -15.48 -9.40
CA VAL A 186 6.63 -14.58 -10.56
C VAL A 186 5.79 -15.19 -11.70
N THR A 187 5.67 -16.52 -11.74
CA THR A 187 4.88 -17.27 -12.73
C THR A 187 3.45 -17.54 -12.26
N ALA A 188 3.12 -17.28 -11.00
CA ALA A 188 1.83 -17.63 -10.43
C ALA A 188 0.73 -16.73 -10.98
N THR A 189 -0.28 -17.36 -11.57
CA THR A 189 -1.52 -16.70 -12.01
C THR A 189 -2.60 -16.81 -10.95
N GLU A 190 -2.46 -17.78 -10.03
CA GLU A 190 -3.41 -18.00 -8.96
C GLU A 190 -2.73 -18.53 -7.71
N VAL A 191 -3.23 -18.10 -6.54
CA VAL A 191 -2.76 -18.50 -5.23
C VAL A 191 -3.97 -18.86 -4.37
N ASP A 192 -4.02 -20.12 -3.95
CA ASP A 192 -4.96 -20.59 -2.95
C ASP A 192 -4.33 -20.40 -1.56
N VAL A 193 -5.04 -19.71 -0.67
CA VAL A 193 -4.64 -19.45 0.71
C VAL A 193 -5.68 -20.08 1.61
N THR A 194 -5.27 -21.03 2.45
CA THR A 194 -6.15 -21.64 3.45
C THR A 194 -5.88 -21.01 4.81
N VAL A 195 -6.90 -20.38 5.37
CA VAL A 195 -6.87 -19.80 6.71
C VAL A 195 -7.30 -20.86 7.70
N ASN A 196 -6.42 -21.19 8.64
CA ASN A 196 -6.66 -22.20 9.66
C ASN A 196 -6.51 -21.61 11.06
N ARG A 197 -7.11 -22.29 12.04
CA ARG A 197 -6.82 -22.07 13.45
C ARG A 197 -6.32 -23.36 14.08
N LYS A 198 -5.03 -23.38 14.46
CA LYS A 198 -4.36 -24.56 15.01
C LYS A 198 -3.89 -24.22 16.43
N GLN A 199 -4.40 -24.94 17.43
CA GLN A 199 -4.04 -24.75 18.84
C GLN A 199 -4.21 -23.30 19.34
N GLY A 200 -5.25 -22.60 18.85
CA GLY A 200 -5.54 -21.22 19.21
C GLY A 200 -4.75 -20.15 18.44
N LEU A 201 -3.78 -20.55 17.61
CA LEU A 201 -3.01 -19.66 16.74
C LEU A 201 -3.56 -19.64 15.31
N TRP A 202 -3.46 -18.50 14.65
CA TRP A 202 -3.81 -18.34 13.24
C TRP A 202 -2.67 -18.82 12.36
N ASP A 203 -3.02 -19.52 11.29
CA ASP A 203 -2.08 -20.11 10.36
C ASP A 203 -2.58 -19.96 8.92
N PHE A 204 -1.66 -19.78 7.98
CA PHE A 204 -1.97 -19.57 6.57
C PHE A 204 -1.15 -20.54 5.72
N ASP A 205 -1.84 -21.45 5.04
CA ASP A 205 -1.24 -22.40 4.10
C ASP A 205 -1.39 -21.86 2.66
N PHE A 206 -0.29 -21.80 1.89
CA PHE A 206 -0.26 -21.22 0.55
C PHE A 206 0.03 -22.25 -0.54
N SER A 207 -0.71 -22.19 -1.64
CA SER A 207 -0.51 -23.02 -2.83
C SER A 207 -0.61 -22.16 -4.09
N ALA A 208 0.48 -22.02 -4.84
CA ALA A 208 0.53 -21.25 -6.08
C ALA A 208 0.47 -22.13 -7.33
N ARG A 209 -0.19 -21.63 -8.39
CA ARG A 209 -0.21 -22.23 -9.73
C ARG A 209 0.02 -21.21 -10.84
#